data_AF-A0A7S4DX62-F1
#
_entry.id   AF-A0A7S4DX62-F1
#
_cell.length_a   1.000
_cell.length_b   1.000
_cell.length_c   1.000
_cell.angle_alpha   90.00
_cell.angle_beta   90.00
_cell.angle_gamma   90.00
#
_symmetry.space_group_name_H-M   'P 1'
#
loop_
_entity.id
_entity.type
_entity.pdbx_description
1 polymer ?
#
loop_
_entity_poly.entity_id
_entity_poly.type
_entity_poly.pdbx_seq_one_letter_code
_entity_poly.pdbx_strand_id
1 'polypeptide(L)'
;MARCRLDDGFLEDLQIVFWILKDTFWSLLFPALSIVFGFAAVVLQVVFLRVQWGHLALRFDNAATLLWLSGNFTWMIGETFYEPEDADINLGNTPVFEPNVGKYDGYRYGAIAQFSLCLGILLVFYLCYFRKAYANTREREEAVLCFPTLKAYEDTHTIFWVFKDFFWALEIGPMAVLSALLTISIGVHVLVIRYRQSMREFWNALSLVLWITGSATWMIGELYEGDKGRRAAASFYALAVVSVITYGVRKVLQGGDEQQVPATAVELEDVETIASDDGKAIGDDDVDRDLRLSEELVTEELL
;
A
#
# COMPACT_ATOMS: atom_id res chain seq x y z
N MET A 1 -23.15 -19.66 -14.52
CA MET A 1 -22.17 -19.87 -13.43
C MET A 1 -22.16 -18.63 -12.56
N ALA A 2 -22.73 -18.70 -11.36
CA ALA A 2 -22.63 -17.62 -10.38
C ALA A 2 -21.17 -17.54 -9.94
N ARG A 3 -20.43 -16.51 -10.41
CA ARG A 3 -19.15 -16.16 -9.80
C ARG A 3 -19.49 -15.75 -8.37
N CYS A 4 -19.09 -16.57 -7.39
CA CYS A 4 -19.01 -16.13 -6.01
C CYS A 4 -18.08 -14.91 -6.02
N ARG A 5 -18.65 -13.70 -6.01
CA ARG A 5 -17.90 -12.48 -5.81
C ARG A 5 -17.48 -12.51 -4.35
N LEU A 6 -16.32 -13.11 -4.08
CA LEU A 6 -15.56 -12.73 -2.91
C LEU A 6 -15.46 -11.20 -2.96
N ASP A 7 -15.85 -10.53 -1.88
CA ASP A 7 -15.71 -9.09 -1.74
C ASP A 7 -14.21 -8.78 -1.88
N ASP A 8 -13.82 -8.10 -2.96
CA ASP A 8 -12.42 -7.79 -3.25
C ASP A 8 -11.76 -7.07 -2.06
N GLY A 9 -12.52 -6.24 -1.34
CA GLY A 9 -12.03 -5.57 -0.14
C GLY A 9 -11.74 -6.53 1.02
N PHE A 10 -12.51 -7.62 1.18
CA PHE A 10 -12.24 -8.60 2.25
C PHE A 10 -10.91 -9.31 2.04
N LEU A 11 -10.61 -9.67 0.78
CA LEU A 11 -9.33 -10.28 0.47
C LEU A 11 -8.17 -9.29 0.75
N GLU A 12 -8.38 -7.99 0.54
CA GLU A 12 -7.35 -6.94 0.66
C GLU A 12 -7.04 -6.74 2.14
N ASP A 13 -8.10 -6.63 2.94
CA ASP A 13 -8.04 -6.60 4.40
C ASP A 13 -7.29 -7.84 4.95
N LEU A 14 -7.60 -9.03 4.43
CA LEU A 14 -6.97 -10.28 4.88
C LEU A 14 -5.48 -10.34 4.53
N GLN A 15 -5.11 -9.91 3.32
CA GLN A 15 -3.71 -9.85 2.92
C GLN A 15 -2.94 -8.87 3.80
N ILE A 16 -3.48 -7.66 4.04
CA ILE A 16 -2.86 -6.66 4.91
C ILE A 16 -2.65 -7.24 6.32
N VAL A 17 -3.66 -7.90 6.89
CA VAL A 17 -3.54 -8.54 8.20
C VAL A 17 -2.45 -9.60 8.23
N PHE A 18 -2.39 -10.50 7.25
CA PHE A 18 -1.32 -11.50 7.19
C PHE A 18 0.06 -10.87 7.02
N TRP A 19 0.16 -9.79 6.25
CA TRP A 19 1.43 -9.08 6.09
C TRP A 19 1.91 -8.41 7.39
N ILE A 20 1.00 -7.72 8.10
CA ILE A 20 1.32 -7.10 9.40
C ILE A 20 1.66 -8.17 10.43
N LEU A 21 0.93 -9.29 10.47
CA LEU A 21 1.24 -10.41 11.36
C LEU A 21 2.62 -10.99 11.05
N LYS A 22 2.99 -11.13 9.79
CA LYS A 22 4.35 -11.53 9.39
C LYS A 22 5.40 -10.60 9.98
N ASP A 23 5.25 -9.29 9.84
CA ASP A 23 6.22 -8.31 10.40
C ASP A 23 6.21 -8.29 11.93
N THR A 24 5.04 -8.51 12.55
CA THR A 24 4.93 -8.66 14.01
C THR A 24 5.78 -9.84 14.49
N PHE A 25 5.62 -11.00 13.88
CA PHE A 25 6.35 -12.20 14.29
C PHE A 25 7.82 -12.17 13.85
N TRP A 26 8.15 -11.51 12.75
CA TRP A 26 9.54 -11.32 12.31
C TRP A 26 10.30 -10.40 13.25
N SER A 27 9.73 -9.26 13.65
CA SER A 27 10.36 -8.33 14.61
C SER A 27 10.48 -8.94 16.03
N LEU A 28 9.61 -9.88 16.39
CA LEU A 28 9.70 -10.65 17.63
C LEU A 28 10.60 -11.90 17.52
N LEU A 29 11.25 -12.12 16.38
CA LEU A 29 12.07 -13.31 16.11
C LEU A 29 11.33 -14.63 16.34
N PHE A 30 10.11 -14.76 15.81
CA PHE A 30 9.32 -16.00 15.86
C PHE A 30 9.19 -16.62 14.45
N PRO A 31 10.14 -17.46 14.01
CA PRO A 31 10.28 -17.90 12.61
C PRO A 31 9.07 -18.63 12.05
N ALA A 32 8.52 -19.56 12.83
CA ALA A 32 7.47 -20.43 12.32
C ALA A 32 6.23 -19.62 11.91
N LEU A 33 5.83 -18.65 12.73
CA LEU A 33 4.67 -17.80 12.44
C LEU A 33 4.97 -16.77 11.36
N SER A 34 6.16 -16.12 11.40
CA SER A 34 6.51 -15.14 10.37
C SER A 34 6.54 -15.77 8.97
N ILE A 35 7.06 -16.99 8.84
CA ILE A 35 7.08 -17.76 7.58
C ILE A 35 5.66 -18.10 7.12
N VAL A 36 4.82 -18.62 8.02
CA VAL A 36 3.44 -19.02 7.69
C VAL A 36 2.62 -17.82 7.19
N PHE A 37 2.66 -16.70 7.92
CA PHE A 37 1.91 -15.50 7.54
C PHE A 37 2.49 -14.81 6.29
N GLY A 38 3.82 -14.77 6.16
CA GLY A 38 4.48 -14.22 4.97
C GLY A 38 4.14 -15.00 3.71
N PHE A 39 4.18 -16.33 3.79
CA PHE A 39 3.77 -17.19 2.69
C PHE A 39 2.29 -17.01 2.34
N ALA A 40 1.41 -16.95 3.35
CA ALA A 40 -0.02 -16.72 3.13
C ALA A 40 -0.29 -15.38 2.42
N ALA A 41 0.39 -14.30 2.81
CA ALA A 41 0.28 -13.00 2.18
C ALA A 41 0.74 -13.01 0.70
N VAL A 42 1.86 -13.68 0.40
CA VAL A 42 2.34 -13.84 -0.98
C VAL A 42 1.35 -14.63 -1.83
N VAL A 43 0.79 -15.72 -1.29
CA VAL A 43 -0.23 -16.52 -2.00
C VAL A 43 -1.50 -15.70 -2.27
N LEU A 44 -1.97 -14.91 -1.30
CA LEU A 44 -3.11 -14.02 -1.49
C LEU A 44 -2.82 -12.98 -2.59
N GLN A 45 -1.61 -12.40 -2.62
CA GLN A 45 -1.24 -11.45 -3.69
C GLN A 45 -1.24 -12.12 -5.08
N VAL A 46 -0.83 -13.40 -5.19
CA VAL A 46 -0.93 -14.14 -6.46
C VAL A 46 -2.38 -14.31 -6.87
N VAL A 47 -3.28 -14.62 -5.93
CA VAL A 47 -4.72 -14.71 -6.19
C VAL A 47 -5.25 -13.35 -6.66
N PHE A 48 -4.87 -12.25 -6.00
CA PHE A 48 -5.24 -10.89 -6.40
C PHE A 48 -4.82 -10.55 -7.81
N LEU A 49 -3.55 -10.76 -8.13
CA LEU A 49 -3.02 -10.54 -9.47
C LEU A 49 -3.80 -11.36 -10.50
N ARG A 50 -4.19 -12.60 -10.16
CA ARG A 50 -4.95 -13.46 -11.08
C ARG A 50 -6.39 -12.99 -11.28
N VAL A 51 -7.06 -12.55 -10.22
CA VAL A 51 -8.44 -12.04 -10.24
C VAL A 51 -8.52 -10.72 -10.99
N GLN A 52 -7.59 -9.80 -10.72
CA GLN A 52 -7.52 -8.47 -11.32
C GLN A 52 -6.74 -8.43 -12.64
N TRP A 53 -6.39 -9.60 -13.20
CA TRP A 53 -5.74 -9.71 -14.50
C TRP A 53 -6.60 -9.15 -15.65
N GLY A 54 -7.81 -8.68 -15.44
CA GLY A 54 -8.57 -7.95 -16.47
C GLY A 54 -8.02 -6.55 -16.76
N HIS A 55 -7.54 -5.84 -15.74
CA HIS A 55 -7.32 -4.39 -15.80
C HIS A 55 -5.83 -4.06 -15.89
N LEU A 56 -5.40 -3.42 -16.98
CA LEU A 56 -3.97 -3.21 -17.27
C LEU A 56 -3.22 -2.46 -16.16
N ALA A 57 -3.80 -1.37 -15.63
CA ALA A 57 -3.18 -0.60 -14.55
C ALA A 57 -3.01 -1.43 -13.27
N LEU A 58 -4.07 -2.13 -12.84
CA LEU A 58 -4.04 -3.01 -11.67
C LEU A 58 -3.09 -4.19 -11.86
N ARG A 59 -2.87 -4.67 -13.10
CA ARG A 59 -1.88 -5.73 -13.36
C ARG A 59 -0.47 -5.28 -12.99
N PHE A 60 -0.07 -4.09 -13.43
CA PHE A 60 1.28 -3.59 -13.19
C PHE A 60 1.51 -3.33 -11.70
N ASP A 61 0.55 -2.70 -11.03
CA ASP A 61 0.62 -2.45 -9.60
C ASP A 61 0.66 -3.76 -8.80
N ASN A 62 -0.26 -4.70 -9.06
CA ASN A 62 -0.27 -6.00 -8.37
C ASN A 62 0.96 -6.86 -8.67
N ALA A 63 1.54 -6.77 -9.87
CA ALA A 63 2.77 -7.48 -10.22
C ALA A 63 3.98 -6.87 -9.50
N ALA A 64 4.04 -5.54 -9.41
CA ALA A 64 5.06 -4.85 -8.62
C ALA A 64 4.93 -5.19 -7.13
N THR A 65 3.73 -5.12 -6.57
CA THR A 65 3.44 -5.50 -5.18
C THR A 65 3.83 -6.96 -4.92
N LEU A 66 3.52 -7.90 -5.83
CA LEU A 66 3.95 -9.28 -5.70
C LEU A 66 5.47 -9.44 -5.66
N LEU A 67 6.20 -8.72 -6.53
CA LEU A 67 7.66 -8.74 -6.54
C LEU A 67 8.26 -8.17 -5.25
N TRP A 68 7.70 -7.07 -4.77
CA TRP A 68 8.12 -6.47 -3.51
C TRP A 68 7.86 -7.41 -2.32
N LEU A 69 6.64 -7.94 -2.17
CA LEU A 69 6.31 -8.91 -1.11
C LEU A 69 7.22 -10.13 -1.15
N SER A 70 7.49 -10.66 -2.35
CA SER A 70 8.38 -11.82 -2.52
C SER A 70 9.83 -11.49 -2.17
N GLY A 71 10.31 -10.29 -2.51
CA GLY A 71 11.64 -9.81 -2.14
C GLY A 71 11.79 -9.64 -0.63
N ASN A 72 10.82 -8.98 -0.01
CA ASN A 72 10.81 -8.76 1.43
C ASN A 72 10.66 -10.09 2.21
N PHE A 73 9.86 -11.03 1.71
CA PHE A 73 9.80 -12.38 2.26
C PHE A 73 11.13 -13.14 2.11
N THR A 74 11.80 -13.05 0.96
CA THR A 74 13.12 -13.67 0.73
C THR A 74 14.17 -13.11 1.68
N TRP A 75 14.17 -11.79 1.89
CA TRP A 75 15.04 -11.13 2.86
C TRP A 75 14.80 -11.63 4.29
N MET A 76 13.53 -11.65 4.73
CA MET A 76 13.15 -12.17 6.05
C MET A 76 13.66 -13.60 6.28
N ILE A 77 13.54 -14.48 5.27
CA ILE A 77 14.05 -15.87 5.35
C ILE A 77 15.57 -15.86 5.57
N GLY A 78 16.29 -15.00 4.84
CA GLY A 78 17.73 -14.83 5.01
C GLY A 78 18.11 -14.46 6.44
N GLU A 79 17.48 -13.42 6.99
CA GLU A 79 17.69 -12.97 8.37
C GLU A 79 17.41 -14.10 9.37
N THR A 80 16.20 -14.64 9.29
CA THR A 80 15.69 -15.64 10.23
C THR A 80 16.57 -16.91 10.28
N PHE A 81 17.18 -17.28 9.16
CA PHE A 81 17.92 -18.54 9.05
C PHE A 81 19.42 -18.39 9.28
N TYR A 82 20.02 -17.24 8.95
CA TYR A 82 21.49 -17.14 8.84
C TYR A 82 22.09 -15.88 9.45
N GLU A 83 21.30 -14.88 9.82
CA GLU A 83 21.82 -13.65 10.43
C GLU A 83 22.32 -13.92 11.86
N PRO A 84 23.51 -13.44 12.24
CA PRO A 84 24.04 -13.58 13.59
C PRO A 84 23.12 -12.95 14.65
N GLU A 85 23.08 -13.54 15.85
CA GLU A 85 22.36 -12.96 16.99
C GLU A 85 23.03 -11.67 17.46
N ASP A 86 22.47 -10.51 17.11
CA ASP A 86 22.77 -9.22 17.75
C ASP A 86 21.51 -8.57 18.37
N ALA A 87 20.38 -9.27 18.37
CA ALA A 87 19.09 -8.73 18.77
C ALA A 87 18.87 -8.76 20.30
N ASP A 88 18.40 -7.63 20.85
CA ASP A 88 18.02 -7.49 22.26
C ASP A 88 16.81 -8.35 22.67
N ILE A 89 16.06 -8.92 21.73
CA ILE A 89 14.97 -9.86 21.99
C ILE A 89 15.21 -11.11 21.15
N ASN A 90 15.20 -12.28 21.80
CA ASN A 90 15.08 -13.55 21.09
C ASN A 90 13.94 -14.36 21.72
N LEU A 91 12.70 -14.15 21.25
CA LEU A 91 11.55 -14.96 21.68
C LEU A 91 11.47 -16.29 20.92
N GLY A 92 12.17 -16.42 19.80
CA GLY A 92 12.38 -17.68 19.11
C GLY A 92 13.82 -18.17 19.24
N ASN A 93 14.15 -19.24 18.52
CA ASN A 93 15.51 -19.74 18.42
C ASN A 93 16.07 -19.30 17.06
N THR A 94 16.28 -18.00 16.86
CA THR A 94 16.94 -17.46 15.65
C THR A 94 18.39 -17.10 15.94
N PRO A 95 19.32 -17.38 15.01
CA PRO A 95 19.07 -17.98 13.70
C PRO A 95 18.71 -19.46 13.80
N VAL A 96 17.86 -19.92 12.88
CA VAL A 96 17.41 -21.33 12.84
C VAL A 96 18.56 -22.28 12.50
N PHE A 97 19.55 -21.80 11.73
CA PHE A 97 20.76 -22.54 11.38
C PHE A 97 22.00 -21.82 11.92
N GLU A 98 23.15 -22.48 11.81
CA GLU A 98 24.44 -21.84 12.15
C GLU A 98 24.63 -20.55 11.33
N PRO A 99 25.01 -19.44 11.99
CA PRO A 99 25.21 -18.16 11.33
C PRO A 99 26.13 -18.29 10.11
N ASN A 100 25.70 -17.73 8.98
CA ASN A 100 26.46 -17.81 7.74
C ASN A 100 26.26 -16.56 6.88
N VAL A 101 27.21 -15.64 6.98
CA VAL A 101 27.19 -14.34 6.29
C VAL A 101 27.03 -14.50 4.78
N GLY A 102 27.76 -15.43 4.15
CA GLY A 102 27.69 -15.63 2.70
C GLY A 102 26.32 -16.13 2.21
N LYS A 103 25.64 -16.95 3.01
CA LYS A 103 24.26 -17.37 2.72
C LYS A 103 23.29 -16.22 2.92
N TYR A 104 23.39 -15.51 4.04
CA TYR A 104 22.58 -14.33 4.34
C TYR A 104 22.67 -13.29 3.21
N ASP A 105 23.88 -12.93 2.79
CA ASP A 105 24.13 -12.00 1.69
C ASP A 105 23.48 -12.47 0.39
N GLY A 106 23.47 -13.78 0.12
CA GLY A 106 22.77 -14.35 -1.02
C GLY A 106 21.26 -14.05 -1.03
N TYR A 107 20.59 -14.19 0.12
CA TYR A 107 19.16 -13.84 0.27
C TYR A 107 18.95 -12.33 0.14
N ARG A 108 19.81 -11.54 0.79
CA ARG A 108 19.77 -10.07 0.74
C ARG A 108 19.94 -9.55 -0.70
N TYR A 109 20.91 -10.04 -1.45
CA TYR A 109 21.09 -9.66 -2.87
C TYR A 109 19.93 -10.13 -3.75
N GLY A 110 19.35 -11.31 -3.46
CA GLY A 110 18.12 -11.76 -4.10
C GLY A 110 16.96 -10.78 -3.91
N ALA A 111 16.76 -10.33 -2.66
CA ALA A 111 15.74 -9.32 -2.33
C ALA A 111 16.02 -7.97 -3.03
N ILE A 112 17.25 -7.48 -3.02
CA ILE A 112 17.66 -6.25 -3.72
C ILE A 112 17.34 -6.34 -5.22
N ALA A 113 17.60 -7.48 -5.86
CA ALA A 113 17.27 -7.69 -7.27
C ALA A 113 15.76 -7.64 -7.52
N GLN A 114 14.95 -8.23 -6.63
CA GLN A 114 13.48 -8.18 -6.70
C GLN A 114 12.95 -6.76 -6.49
N PHE A 115 13.49 -6.01 -5.52
CA PHE A 115 13.14 -4.60 -5.30
C PHE A 115 13.51 -3.74 -6.50
N SER A 116 14.67 -3.97 -7.12
CA SER A 116 15.10 -3.26 -8.33
C SER A 116 14.15 -3.51 -9.50
N LEU A 117 13.72 -4.77 -9.70
CA LEU A 117 12.76 -5.12 -10.75
C LEU A 117 11.39 -4.49 -10.48
N CYS A 118 10.93 -4.53 -9.22
CA CYS A 118 9.70 -3.86 -8.79
C CYS A 118 9.74 -2.35 -9.09
N LEU A 119 10.83 -1.66 -8.68
CA LEU A 119 11.02 -0.23 -8.98
C LEU A 119 11.04 0.04 -10.48
N GLY A 120 11.70 -0.80 -11.28
CA GLY A 120 11.71 -0.67 -12.73
C GLY A 120 10.29 -0.73 -13.33
N ILE A 121 9.46 -1.67 -12.87
CA ILE A 121 8.07 -1.80 -13.31
C ILE A 121 7.24 -0.58 -12.89
N LEU A 122 7.32 -0.18 -11.61
CA LEU A 122 6.58 0.97 -11.09
C LEU A 122 6.99 2.27 -11.79
N LEU A 123 8.27 2.50 -12.00
CA LEU A 123 8.78 3.69 -12.69
C LEU A 123 8.27 3.75 -14.13
N VAL A 124 8.35 2.65 -14.88
CA VAL A 124 7.81 2.61 -16.25
C VAL A 124 6.30 2.86 -16.25
N PHE A 125 5.56 2.21 -15.34
CA PHE A 125 4.13 2.39 -15.20
C PHE A 125 3.75 3.85 -14.90
N TYR A 126 4.35 4.46 -13.87
CA TYR A 126 4.09 5.84 -13.48
C TYR A 126 4.57 6.84 -14.56
N LEU A 127 5.66 6.58 -15.27
CA LEU A 127 6.09 7.44 -16.39
C LEU A 127 5.10 7.41 -17.55
N CYS A 128 4.61 6.23 -17.93
CA CYS A 128 3.56 6.10 -18.94
C CYS A 128 2.27 6.78 -18.50
N TYR A 129 1.91 6.61 -17.23
CA TYR A 129 0.74 7.22 -16.61
C TYR A 129 0.82 8.75 -16.61
N PHE A 130 1.89 9.34 -16.07
CA PHE A 130 2.09 10.79 -16.03
C PHE A 130 2.20 11.38 -17.44
N ARG A 131 2.80 10.67 -18.39
CA ARG A 131 2.82 11.11 -19.80
C ARG A 131 1.42 11.20 -20.37
N LYS A 132 0.55 10.21 -20.10
CA LYS A 132 -0.86 10.23 -20.56
C LYS A 132 -1.64 11.34 -19.84
N ALA A 133 -1.49 11.47 -18.52
CA ALA A 133 -2.12 12.53 -17.75
C ALA A 133 -1.73 13.92 -18.26
N TYR A 134 -0.42 14.17 -18.45
CA TYR A 134 0.10 15.43 -18.96
C TYR A 134 -0.40 15.77 -20.38
N ALA A 135 -0.51 14.77 -21.25
CA ALA A 135 -1.07 14.96 -22.59
C ALA A 135 -2.54 15.40 -22.53
N ASN A 136 -3.32 14.80 -21.62
CA ASN A 136 -4.73 15.15 -21.42
C ASN A 136 -4.91 16.51 -20.73
N THR A 137 -4.06 16.87 -19.75
CA THR A 137 -4.12 18.18 -19.08
C THR A 137 -3.75 19.32 -20.03
N ARG A 138 -2.94 19.08 -21.06
CA ARG A 138 -2.67 20.11 -22.07
C ARG A 138 -3.95 20.58 -22.79
N GLU A 139 -4.99 19.76 -22.80
CA GLU A 139 -6.29 20.09 -23.39
C GLU A 139 -7.27 20.75 -22.39
N ARG A 140 -6.97 20.76 -21.08
CA ARG A 140 -7.81 21.36 -20.03
C ARG A 140 -6.99 22.41 -19.26
N GLU A 141 -7.40 23.68 -19.32
CA GLU A 141 -6.65 24.83 -18.75
C GLU A 141 -6.41 24.79 -17.21
N GLU A 142 -6.91 23.78 -16.49
CA GLU A 142 -6.74 23.64 -15.05
C GLU A 142 -5.73 22.54 -14.69
N ALA A 143 -4.49 22.94 -14.47
CA ALA A 143 -3.43 22.07 -13.97
C ALA A 143 -3.41 22.04 -12.43
N VAL A 144 -4.33 21.28 -11.83
CA VAL A 144 -4.26 20.93 -10.39
C VAL A 144 -3.88 19.44 -10.26
N LEU A 145 -2.99 19.16 -9.30
CA LEU A 145 -2.34 17.88 -8.96
C LEU A 145 -3.07 16.62 -9.53
N CYS A 146 -2.56 16.09 -10.64
CA CYS A 146 -3.29 15.21 -11.59
C CYS A 146 -3.39 13.73 -11.18
N PHE A 147 -4.00 13.42 -10.03
CA PHE A 147 -4.50 12.06 -9.78
C PHE A 147 -6.00 12.01 -10.09
N PRO A 148 -6.45 11.13 -11.00
CA PRO A 148 -7.85 10.99 -11.40
C PRO A 148 -8.70 10.36 -10.30
N THR A 149 -8.10 9.61 -9.36
CA THR A 149 -8.81 8.96 -8.27
C THR A 149 -8.00 9.00 -6.98
N LEU A 150 -8.70 9.00 -5.84
CA LEU A 150 -8.08 8.89 -4.52
C LEU A 150 -7.28 7.58 -4.39
N LYS A 151 -7.75 6.48 -4.98
CA LYS A 151 -7.02 5.21 -4.99
C LYS A 151 -5.68 5.31 -5.73
N ALA A 152 -5.65 5.96 -6.90
CA ALA A 152 -4.38 6.17 -7.61
C ALA A 152 -3.40 7.04 -6.81
N TYR A 153 -3.90 8.03 -6.07
CA TYR A 153 -3.08 8.81 -5.14
C TYR A 153 -2.57 7.96 -3.99
N GLU A 154 -3.42 7.12 -3.40
CA GLU A 154 -3.04 6.18 -2.35
C GLU A 154 -1.92 5.28 -2.84
N ASP A 155 -2.08 4.61 -3.98
CA ASP A 155 -1.12 3.65 -4.52
C ASP A 155 0.26 4.26 -4.82
N THR A 156 0.38 5.59 -4.91
CA THR A 156 1.69 6.25 -5.06
C THR A 156 2.61 6.09 -3.85
N HIS A 157 2.08 5.80 -2.66
CA HIS A 157 2.92 5.53 -1.50
C HIS A 157 3.81 4.29 -1.71
N THR A 158 3.35 3.32 -2.53
CA THR A 158 4.03 2.06 -2.83
C THR A 158 5.41 2.29 -3.43
N ILE A 159 5.58 3.26 -4.34
CA ILE A 159 6.90 3.49 -4.95
C ILE A 159 7.94 3.96 -3.92
N PHE A 160 7.56 4.88 -3.03
CA PHE A 160 8.44 5.37 -1.96
C PHE A 160 8.71 4.27 -0.92
N TRP A 161 7.73 3.41 -0.70
CA TRP A 161 7.89 2.27 0.19
C TRP A 161 8.90 1.25 -0.35
N VAL A 162 8.84 0.93 -1.65
CA VAL A 162 9.83 0.05 -2.27
C VAL A 162 11.21 0.69 -2.28
N PHE A 163 11.31 2.02 -2.48
CA PHE A 163 12.58 2.73 -2.33
C PHE A 163 13.15 2.61 -0.91
N LYS A 164 12.30 2.72 0.13
CA LYS A 164 12.73 2.50 1.52
C LYS A 164 13.38 1.12 1.67
N ASP A 165 12.67 0.06 1.30
CA ASP A 165 13.19 -1.32 1.45
C ASP A 165 14.44 -1.55 0.59
N PHE A 166 14.50 -1.00 -0.62
CA PHE A 166 15.68 -1.07 -1.46
C PHE A 166 16.91 -0.41 -0.82
N PHE A 167 16.76 0.82 -0.32
CA PHE A 167 17.86 1.54 0.32
C PHE A 167 18.23 0.97 1.69
N TRP A 168 17.25 0.44 2.44
CA TRP A 168 17.51 -0.26 3.70
C TRP A 168 18.31 -1.54 3.44
N ALA A 169 17.91 -2.36 2.47
CA ALA A 169 18.67 -3.54 2.08
C ALA A 169 20.07 -3.20 1.53
N LEU A 170 20.31 -2.00 1.03
CA LEU A 170 21.65 -1.51 0.64
C LEU A 170 22.41 -0.82 1.79
N GLU A 171 21.83 -0.72 2.99
CA GLU A 171 22.36 0.05 4.13
C GLU A 171 22.59 1.55 3.83
N ILE A 172 21.85 2.13 2.87
CA ILE A 172 21.92 3.56 2.53
C ILE A 172 20.92 4.34 3.38
N GLY A 173 21.28 4.58 4.64
CA GLY A 173 20.36 5.10 5.65
C GLY A 173 19.64 6.40 5.32
N PRO A 174 20.31 7.50 4.92
CA PRO A 174 19.63 8.76 4.63
C PRO A 174 18.55 8.65 3.55
N MET A 175 18.80 7.85 2.51
CA MET A 175 17.83 7.63 1.43
C MET A 175 16.66 6.75 1.88
N ALA A 176 16.93 5.74 2.71
CA ALA A 176 15.89 4.90 3.30
C ALA A 176 14.96 5.73 4.21
N VAL A 177 15.52 6.60 5.05
CA VAL A 177 14.76 7.51 5.93
C VAL A 177 13.93 8.51 5.12
N LEU A 178 14.51 9.16 4.12
CA LEU A 178 13.77 10.09 3.26
C LEU A 178 12.58 9.40 2.59
N SER A 179 12.80 8.20 2.06
CA SER A 179 11.74 7.42 1.39
C SER A 179 10.63 7.02 2.38
N ALA A 180 10.98 6.56 3.57
CA ALA A 180 10.01 6.26 4.64
C ALA A 180 9.17 7.49 5.03
N LEU A 181 9.80 8.66 5.19
CA LEU A 181 9.10 9.90 5.54
C LEU A 181 8.09 10.31 4.46
N LEU A 182 8.44 10.16 3.18
CA LEU A 182 7.52 10.42 2.07
C LEU A 182 6.32 9.46 2.12
N THR A 183 6.55 8.17 2.34
CA THR A 183 5.47 7.18 2.48
C THR A 183 4.56 7.49 3.66
N ILE A 184 5.11 7.79 4.84
CA ILE A 184 4.33 8.14 6.03
C ILE A 184 3.50 9.40 5.77
N SER A 185 4.08 10.40 5.11
CA SER A 185 3.37 11.65 4.78
C SER A 185 2.14 11.41 3.90
N ILE A 186 2.28 10.57 2.86
CA ILE A 186 1.14 10.18 2.01
C ILE A 186 0.12 9.38 2.82
N GLY A 187 0.56 8.39 3.60
CA GLY A 187 -0.34 7.56 4.43
C GLY A 187 -1.15 8.38 5.44
N VAL A 188 -0.53 9.35 6.12
CA VAL A 188 -1.22 10.26 7.05
C VAL A 188 -2.21 11.15 6.31
N HIS A 189 -1.84 11.67 5.13
CA HIS A 189 -2.77 12.47 4.34
C HIS A 189 -4.00 11.67 3.90
N VAL A 190 -3.79 10.44 3.40
CA VAL A 190 -4.85 9.48 3.07
C VAL A 190 -5.73 9.19 4.28
N LEU A 191 -5.13 8.91 5.45
CA LEU A 191 -5.86 8.66 6.69
C LEU A 191 -6.81 9.81 7.05
N VAL A 192 -6.35 11.06 6.93
CA VAL A 192 -7.17 12.25 7.21
C VAL A 192 -8.33 12.38 6.22
N ILE A 193 -8.10 12.07 4.94
CA ILE A 193 -9.16 12.07 3.92
C ILE A 193 -10.19 10.97 4.23
N ARG A 194 -9.73 9.74 4.49
CA ARG A 194 -10.61 8.58 4.73
C ARG A 194 -11.42 8.69 6.02
N TYR A 195 -10.86 9.33 7.06
CA TYR A 195 -11.58 9.64 8.30
C TYR A 195 -12.93 10.33 8.05
N ARG A 196 -13.02 11.17 7.01
CA ARG A 196 -14.23 11.93 6.68
C ARG A 196 -15.21 11.18 5.78
N GLN A 197 -14.80 10.05 5.18
CA GLN A 197 -15.56 9.38 4.12
C GLN A 197 -16.15 8.04 4.56
N SER A 198 -15.33 7.17 5.16
CA SER A 198 -15.76 5.81 5.50
C SER A 198 -14.99 5.29 6.71
N MET A 199 -15.73 4.77 7.70
CA MET A 199 -15.13 4.19 8.89
C MET A 199 -14.27 2.96 8.55
N ARG A 200 -14.70 2.12 7.59
CA ARG A 200 -13.90 0.98 7.12
C ARG A 200 -12.53 1.42 6.63
N GLU A 201 -12.56 2.33 5.66
CA GLU A 201 -11.36 2.85 5.00
C GLU A 201 -10.45 3.57 5.99
N PHE A 202 -11.03 4.27 6.97
CA PHE A 202 -10.28 4.88 8.05
C PHE A 202 -9.50 3.86 8.88
N TRP A 203 -10.12 2.77 9.32
CA TRP A 203 -9.44 1.76 10.14
C TRP A 203 -8.33 1.03 9.37
N ASN A 204 -8.57 0.78 8.08
CA ASN A 204 -7.56 0.22 7.17
C ASN A 204 -6.38 1.18 6.97
N ALA A 205 -6.66 2.45 6.66
CA ALA A 205 -5.63 3.48 6.52
C ALA A 205 -4.85 3.67 7.83
N LEU A 206 -5.51 3.60 8.99
CA LEU A 206 -4.87 3.71 10.30
C LEU A 206 -3.93 2.53 10.54
N SER A 207 -4.38 1.31 10.23
CA SER A 207 -3.54 0.11 10.30
C SER A 207 -2.30 0.23 9.43
N LEU A 208 -2.47 0.69 8.19
CA LEU A 208 -1.38 0.90 7.24
C LEU A 208 -0.37 1.92 7.77
N VAL A 209 -0.81 3.09 8.27
CA VAL A 209 0.07 4.12 8.83
C VAL A 209 0.85 3.61 10.05
N LEU A 210 0.18 2.87 10.95
CA LEU A 210 0.83 2.27 12.12
C LEU A 210 1.90 1.26 11.69
N TRP A 211 1.60 0.40 10.72
CA TRP A 211 2.54 -0.56 10.17
C TRP A 211 3.75 0.11 9.49
N ILE A 212 3.52 1.11 8.63
CA ILE A 212 4.58 1.88 7.97
C ILE A 212 5.50 2.55 9.00
N THR A 213 4.90 3.16 10.04
CA THR A 213 5.64 3.81 11.13
C THR A 213 6.46 2.80 11.94
N GLY A 214 5.90 1.62 12.21
CA GLY A 214 6.61 0.51 12.85
C GLY A 214 7.84 0.07 12.06
N SER A 215 7.70 -0.15 10.75
CA SER A 215 8.84 -0.54 9.89
C SER A 215 9.89 0.55 9.80
N ALA A 216 9.49 1.82 9.70
CA ALA A 216 10.43 2.93 9.71
C ALA A 216 11.20 3.00 11.04
N THR A 217 10.52 2.75 12.16
CA THR A 217 11.14 2.69 13.50
C THR A 217 12.15 1.56 13.61
N TRP A 218 11.81 0.37 13.10
CA TRP A 218 12.73 -0.76 13.06
C TRP A 218 13.95 -0.43 12.21
N MET A 219 13.74 -0.04 10.95
CA MET A 219 14.81 0.32 10.02
C MET A 219 15.78 1.36 10.61
N ILE A 220 15.27 2.42 11.25
CA ILE A 220 16.11 3.44 11.88
C ILE A 220 16.93 2.83 13.03
N GLY A 221 16.30 2.01 13.88
CA GLY A 221 16.99 1.35 14.98
C GLY A 221 18.08 0.39 14.51
N GLU A 222 17.86 -0.31 13.40
CA GLU A 222 18.86 -1.20 12.80
C GLU A 222 20.04 -0.41 12.21
N LEU A 223 19.76 0.61 11.41
CA LEU A 223 20.78 1.39 10.70
C LEU A 223 21.61 2.30 11.60
N TYR A 224 21.06 2.77 12.73
CA TYR A 224 21.70 3.80 13.56
C TYR A 224 21.91 3.39 15.03
N GLU A 225 21.22 2.38 15.55
CA GLU A 225 21.20 2.08 16.99
C GLU A 225 21.57 0.63 17.35
N GLY A 226 21.93 -0.21 16.37
CA GLY A 226 22.29 -1.62 16.61
C GLY A 226 21.07 -2.45 17.02
N ASP A 227 20.02 -2.43 16.19
CA ASP A 227 18.83 -3.29 16.28
C ASP A 227 17.84 -3.05 17.45
N LYS A 228 17.98 -1.91 18.14
CA LYS A 228 17.08 -1.53 19.25
C LYS A 228 15.64 -1.20 18.82
N GLY A 229 15.42 -1.02 17.53
CA GLY A 229 14.13 -0.61 16.95
C GLY A 229 13.05 -1.70 16.96
N ARG A 230 13.42 -2.99 17.03
CA ARG A 230 12.47 -4.12 16.90
C ARG A 230 11.36 -4.11 17.94
N ARG A 231 11.66 -3.80 19.21
CA ARG A 231 10.66 -3.73 20.30
C ARG A 231 9.60 -2.66 20.02
N ALA A 232 10.05 -1.48 19.63
CA ALA A 232 9.17 -0.36 19.33
C ALA A 232 8.31 -0.68 18.10
N ALA A 233 8.93 -1.24 17.05
CA ALA A 233 8.23 -1.67 15.84
C ALA A 233 7.15 -2.71 16.11
N ALA A 234 7.45 -3.76 16.90
CA ALA A 234 6.47 -4.78 17.28
C ALA A 234 5.25 -4.18 17.99
N SER A 235 5.44 -3.12 18.79
CA SER A 235 4.34 -2.40 19.44
C SER A 235 3.44 -1.69 18.42
N PHE A 236 4.01 -1.05 17.41
CA PHE A 236 3.26 -0.45 16.31
C PHE A 236 2.50 -1.51 15.49
N TYR A 237 3.12 -2.64 15.20
CA TYR A 237 2.45 -3.72 14.46
C TYR A 237 1.29 -4.33 15.24
N ALA A 238 1.45 -4.53 16.56
CA ALA A 238 0.35 -4.97 17.41
C ALA A 238 -0.83 -3.98 17.39
N LEU A 239 -0.56 -2.67 17.45
CA LEU A 239 -1.60 -1.65 17.31
C LEU A 239 -2.27 -1.67 15.94
N ALA A 240 -1.51 -1.93 14.86
CA ALA A 240 -2.04 -2.06 13.51
C ALA A 240 -2.95 -3.29 13.36
N VAL A 241 -2.64 -4.43 14.00
CA VAL A 241 -3.53 -5.60 14.02
C VAL A 241 -4.80 -5.30 14.83
N VAL A 242 -4.66 -4.68 15.99
CA VAL A 242 -5.79 -4.31 16.86
C VAL A 242 -6.74 -3.35 16.14
N SER A 243 -6.24 -2.41 15.34
CA SER A 243 -7.08 -1.46 14.62
C SER A 243 -8.02 -2.17 13.61
N VAL A 244 -7.51 -3.12 12.83
CA VAL A 244 -8.31 -3.90 11.87
C VAL A 244 -9.30 -4.81 12.58
N ILE A 245 -8.87 -5.54 13.62
CA ILE A 245 -9.74 -6.42 14.40
C ILE A 245 -10.87 -5.62 15.06
N THR A 246 -10.59 -4.44 15.59
CA THR A 246 -11.58 -3.58 16.24
C THR A 246 -12.70 -3.20 15.27
N TYR A 247 -12.37 -2.86 14.02
CA TYR A 247 -13.39 -2.61 13.00
C TYR A 247 -14.21 -3.86 12.70
N GLY A 248 -13.55 -5.00 12.47
CA GLY A 248 -14.23 -6.27 12.19
C GLY A 248 -15.21 -6.69 13.29
N VAL A 249 -14.81 -6.56 14.56
CA VAL A 249 -15.68 -6.86 15.71
C VAL A 249 -16.86 -5.89 15.78
N ARG A 250 -16.63 -4.58 15.58
CA ARG A 250 -17.72 -3.58 15.55
C ARG A 250 -18.74 -3.88 14.47
N LYS A 251 -18.29 -4.24 13.27
CA LYS A 251 -19.16 -4.61 12.14
C LYS A 251 -20.06 -5.80 12.48
N VAL A 252 -19.51 -6.84 13.11
CA VAL A 252 -20.27 -8.01 13.56
C VAL A 252 -21.28 -7.64 14.65
N LEU A 253 -20.89 -6.81 15.62
CA LEU A 253 -21.76 -6.41 16.73
C LEU A 253 -22.91 -5.49 16.29
N GLN A 254 -22.71 -4.68 15.26
CA GLN A 254 -23.73 -3.75 14.75
C GLN A 254 -24.76 -4.41 13.81
N GLY A 255 -24.70 -5.73 13.62
CA GLY A 255 -25.74 -6.47 12.89
C GLY A 255 -25.67 -6.36 11.36
N GLY A 256 -24.53 -5.96 10.79
CA GLY A 256 -24.28 -5.99 9.34
C GLY A 256 -24.99 -4.90 8.51
N ASP A 257 -25.94 -4.16 9.08
CA ASP A 257 -26.56 -3.00 8.41
C ASP A 257 -25.65 -1.77 8.55
N GLU A 258 -24.63 -1.72 7.70
CA GLU A 258 -23.83 -0.53 7.47
C GLU A 258 -24.74 0.49 6.77
N GLN A 259 -25.46 1.32 7.55
CA GLN A 259 -25.97 2.58 7.03
C GLN A 259 -24.74 3.32 6.51
N GLN A 260 -24.55 3.33 5.18
CA GLN A 260 -23.67 4.29 4.54
C GLN A 260 -24.01 5.63 5.19
N VAL A 261 -23.04 6.20 5.91
CA VAL A 261 -23.17 7.59 6.35
C VAL A 261 -23.52 8.31 5.06
N PRO A 262 -24.74 8.89 4.93
CA PRO A 262 -25.10 9.58 3.71
C PRO A 262 -23.93 10.50 3.49
N ALA A 263 -23.30 10.40 2.31
CA ALA A 263 -22.30 11.36 1.92
C ALA A 263 -23.05 12.69 2.02
N THR A 264 -22.96 13.35 3.17
CA THR A 264 -23.28 14.75 3.33
C THR A 264 -22.47 15.31 2.23
N ALA A 265 -23.18 15.73 1.18
CA ALA A 265 -22.60 16.33 0.00
C ALA A 265 -21.57 17.29 0.59
N VAL A 266 -20.29 16.91 0.50
CA VAL A 266 -19.23 17.89 0.57
C VAL A 266 -19.42 18.53 -0.78
N GLU A 267 -20.41 19.42 -0.81
CA GLU A 267 -20.70 20.32 -1.88
C GLU A 267 -19.35 20.94 -2.20
N LEU A 268 -18.81 20.53 -3.34
CA LEU A 268 -17.89 21.35 -4.11
C LEU A 268 -18.65 22.59 -4.65
N GLU A 269 -19.60 23.17 -3.88
CA GLU A 269 -20.28 24.44 -4.21
C GLU A 269 -19.31 25.63 -4.17
N ASP A 270 -18.14 25.48 -3.55
CA ASP A 270 -17.12 26.54 -3.54
C ASP A 270 -16.31 26.65 -4.85
N VAL A 271 -16.54 25.78 -5.85
CA VAL A 271 -15.85 25.89 -7.16
C VAL A 271 -16.78 26.34 -8.29
N GLU A 272 -18.06 25.97 -8.30
CA GLU A 272 -18.99 26.42 -9.37
C GLU A 272 -19.48 27.86 -9.18
N THR A 273 -19.40 28.43 -7.98
CA THR A 273 -19.87 29.81 -7.74
C THR A 273 -18.95 30.91 -8.33
N ILE A 274 -17.77 30.55 -8.87
CA ILE A 274 -16.88 31.51 -9.56
C ILE A 274 -17.05 31.48 -11.10
N ALA A 275 -17.73 30.47 -11.66
CA ALA A 275 -17.88 30.32 -13.11
C ALA A 275 -19.17 30.90 -13.71
N SER A 276 -20.09 31.46 -12.91
CA SER A 276 -21.42 31.87 -13.42
C SER A 276 -21.60 33.35 -13.81
N ASP A 277 -20.56 34.19 -13.78
CA ASP A 277 -20.73 35.64 -14.06
C ASP A 277 -20.42 36.08 -15.51
N ASP A 278 -20.10 35.17 -16.44
CA ASP A 278 -19.94 35.52 -17.87
C ASP A 278 -21.02 34.87 -18.74
N GLY A 279 -22.13 35.59 -18.88
CA GLY A 279 -23.30 35.19 -19.64
C GLY A 279 -23.04 34.94 -21.13
N LYS A 280 -23.40 33.74 -21.59
CA LYS A 280 -23.84 33.50 -22.96
C LYS A 280 -24.77 32.29 -23.01
N ALA A 281 -26.04 32.54 -23.29
CA ALA A 281 -27.06 31.53 -23.50
C ALA A 281 -26.69 30.66 -24.73
N ILE A 282 -26.26 29.42 -24.47
CA ILE A 282 -26.18 28.33 -25.44
C ILE A 282 -27.29 27.35 -25.05
N GLY A 283 -28.10 26.94 -26.03
CA GLY A 283 -29.36 26.23 -25.81
C GLY A 283 -29.19 24.86 -25.13
N ASP A 284 -30.17 24.54 -24.28
CA ASP A 284 -30.26 23.37 -23.38
C ASP A 284 -30.18 21.97 -24.05
N ASP A 285 -30.22 21.87 -25.38
CA ASP A 285 -30.35 20.57 -26.06
C ASP A 285 -29.02 19.85 -26.36
N ASP A 286 -27.86 20.52 -26.25
CA ASP A 286 -26.55 19.91 -26.55
C ASP A 286 -25.79 19.39 -25.31
N VAL A 287 -26.10 19.88 -24.11
CA VAL A 287 -25.36 19.53 -22.87
C VAL A 287 -25.61 18.08 -22.46
N ASP A 288 -26.84 17.59 -22.64
CA ASP A 288 -27.24 16.24 -22.25
C ASP A 288 -26.67 15.15 -23.20
N ARG A 289 -26.24 15.57 -24.39
CA ARG A 289 -25.63 14.69 -25.41
C ARG A 289 -24.13 14.49 -25.18
N ASP A 290 -23.43 15.54 -24.78
CA ASP A 290 -22.00 15.49 -24.47
C ASP A 290 -21.71 14.77 -23.14
N LEU A 291 -22.60 14.90 -22.14
CA LEU A 291 -22.48 14.14 -20.88
C LEU A 291 -22.60 12.63 -21.11
N ARG A 292 -23.55 12.17 -21.93
CA ARG A 292 -23.71 10.74 -22.26
C ARG A 292 -22.54 10.16 -23.06
N LEU A 293 -21.95 10.95 -23.97
CA LEU A 293 -20.77 10.52 -24.72
C LEU A 293 -19.52 10.45 -23.84
N SER A 294 -19.40 11.32 -22.83
CA SER A 294 -18.27 11.29 -21.89
C SER A 294 -18.29 10.06 -20.97
N GLU A 295 -19.47 9.58 -20.54
CA GLU A 295 -19.58 8.35 -19.74
C GLU A 295 -19.30 7.08 -20.58
N GLU A 296 -19.76 7.01 -21.83
CA GLU A 296 -19.46 5.86 -22.70
C GLU A 296 -17.97 5.77 -23.07
N LEU A 297 -17.29 6.89 -23.32
CA LEU A 297 -15.84 6.93 -23.61
C LEU A 297 -14.96 6.55 -22.41
N VAL A 298 -15.33 6.96 -21.19
CA VAL A 298 -14.60 6.56 -19.97
C VAL A 298 -14.75 5.06 -19.71
N THR A 299 -15.87 4.46 -20.12
CA THR A 299 -16.11 3.03 -19.90
C THR A 299 -15.44 2.15 -20.96
N GLU A 300 -15.29 2.61 -22.21
CA GLU A 300 -14.57 1.88 -23.26
C GLU A 300 -13.04 2.05 -23.23
N GLU A 301 -12.49 3.19 -22.77
CA GLU A 301 -11.02 3.42 -22.79
C GLU A 301 -10.25 2.85 -21.58
N LEU A 302 -10.95 2.25 -20.60
CA LEU A 302 -10.36 1.61 -19.41
C LEU A 302 -10.35 0.06 -19.47
N LEU A 303 -10.77 -0.53 -20.59
CA LEU A 303 -10.60 -1.95 -20.93
C LEU A 303 -9.35 -2.19 -21.79
#